data_AF-A0A930QN09-F1
#
_entry.id   AF-A0A930QN09-F1
#
_cell.length_a   1.000
_cell.length_b   1.000
_cell.length_c   1.000
_cell.angle_alpha   90.00
_cell.angle_beta   90.00
_cell.angle_gamma   90.00
#
_symmetry.space_group_name_H-M   'P 1'
#
loop_
_entity.id
_entity.type
_entity.pdbx_description
1 polymer ?
#
loop_
_entity_poly.entity_id
_entity_poly.type
_entity_poly.pdbx_seq_one_letter_code
_entity_poly.pdbx_strand_id
1 'polypeptide(L)'
;DDMDIPVGTVRIRKQGSSGGHNGIKSILSHVGSEEFARVRIGIGRPPAGWTVINHVLAPFAPEDLPKIREAIAYLLPAVTCIVTDGTDFAMNRYNPHRKKEKHQEGDHETNENDDTSA
;
A
#
# COMPACT_ATOMS: atom_id res chain seq x y z
N ASP A 1 -7.40 6.35 4.15
CA ASP A 1 -6.43 7.18 3.42
C ASP A 1 -5.00 6.73 3.41
N ASP A 2 -4.40 6.30 2.30
CA ASP A 2 -2.95 6.26 2.23
C ASP A 2 -2.36 6.51 0.85
N MET A 3 -1.66 7.62 0.67
CA MET A 3 -1.04 7.97 -0.61
C MET A 3 0.29 7.26 -0.86
N ASP A 4 0.91 6.72 0.19
CA ASP A 4 2.19 6.00 0.06
C ASP A 4 1.99 4.55 -0.42
N ILE A 5 0.73 4.09 -0.45
CA ILE A 5 0.36 2.73 -0.82
C ILE A 5 -0.33 2.77 -2.19
N PRO A 6 0.01 1.84 -3.11
CA PRO A 6 -0.66 1.74 -4.42
C PRO A 6 -2.17 1.60 -4.30
N VAL A 7 -2.89 2.18 -5.27
CA VAL A 7 -4.37 2.18 -5.28
C VAL A 7 -4.93 0.77 -5.10
N GLY A 8 -5.89 0.63 -4.19
CA GLY A 8 -6.58 -0.64 -3.91
C GLY A 8 -5.76 -1.63 -3.06
N THR A 9 -4.51 -1.31 -2.71
CA THR A 9 -3.75 -2.15 -1.79
C THR A 9 -4.19 -1.91 -0.35
N VAL A 10 -4.49 -3.00 0.34
CA VAL A 10 -4.90 -3.00 1.74
C VAL A 10 -3.71 -3.24 2.65
N ARG A 11 -3.67 -2.55 3.80
CA ARG A 11 -2.65 -2.81 4.81
C ARG A 11 -3.16 -2.63 6.23
N ILE A 12 -3.04 -3.68 7.02
CA ILE A 12 -3.35 -3.71 8.45
C ILE A 12 -2.07 -3.44 9.24
N ARG A 13 -2.21 -2.62 10.28
CA ARG A 13 -1.15 -2.26 11.22
C ARG A 13 -1.66 -2.36 12.64
N LYS A 14 -0.84 -2.90 13.54
CA LYS A 14 -1.10 -2.98 14.98
C LYS A 14 -0.84 -1.67 15.71
N GLN A 15 0.09 -0.86 15.20
CA GLN A 15 0.46 0.44 15.77
C GLN A 15 1.21 1.32 14.76
N GLY A 16 1.52 2.54 15.18
CA GLY A 16 2.51 3.44 14.57
C GLY A 16 1.97 4.85 14.33
N SER A 17 2.84 5.72 13.83
CA SER A 17 2.55 7.15 13.65
C SER A 17 1.48 7.46 12.60
N SER A 18 1.10 8.74 12.55
CA SER A 18 0.09 9.27 11.63
C SER A 18 0.45 9.18 10.16
N GLY A 19 1.73 9.07 9.80
CA GLY A 19 2.18 9.16 8.41
C GLY A 19 1.75 10.47 7.72
N GLY A 20 1.60 11.56 8.49
CA GLY A 20 1.13 12.84 7.96
C GLY A 20 -0.40 12.98 7.86
N HIS A 21 -1.17 11.91 8.06
CA HIS A 21 -2.63 11.93 7.92
C HIS A 21 -3.32 12.70 9.06
N ASN A 22 -4.03 13.77 8.74
CA ASN A 22 -4.62 14.68 9.74
C ASN A 22 -5.64 14.00 10.66
N GLY A 23 -6.48 13.10 10.14
CA GLY A 23 -7.40 12.33 10.98
C GLY A 23 -6.69 11.43 12.01
N ILE A 24 -5.57 10.80 11.63
CA ILE A 24 -4.81 9.94 12.56
C ILE A 24 -4.05 10.80 13.56
N LYS A 25 -3.51 11.96 13.16
CA LYS A 25 -2.93 12.93 14.10
C LYS A 25 -3.93 13.32 15.18
N SER A 26 -5.18 13.58 14.81
CA SER A 26 -6.24 13.91 15.77
C SER A 26 -6.53 12.73 16.71
N ILE A 27 -6.65 11.50 16.20
CA ILE A 27 -6.87 10.34 17.07
C ILE A 27 -5.70 10.18 18.05
N LEU A 28 -4.47 10.25 17.56
CA LEU A 28 -3.26 10.17 18.38
C LEU A 28 -3.22 11.23 19.48
N SER A 29 -3.58 12.48 19.17
CA SER A 29 -3.55 13.57 20.16
C SER A 29 -4.59 13.39 21.27
N HIS A 30 -5.71 12.73 20.99
CA HIS A 30 -6.78 12.51 21.97
C HIS A 30 -6.62 11.20 22.75
N VAL A 31 -6.12 10.15 22.09
CA VAL A 31 -5.89 8.84 22.72
C VAL A 31 -4.58 8.83 23.50
N GLY A 32 -3.57 9.60 23.07
CA GLY A 32 -2.25 9.66 23.70
C GLY A 32 -1.37 8.43 23.47
N SER A 33 -1.77 7.53 22.56
CA SER A 33 -1.04 6.30 22.25
C SER A 33 -1.11 5.95 20.77
N GLU A 34 -0.03 5.38 20.23
CA GLU A 34 0.03 4.80 18.88
C GLU A 34 -0.45 3.34 18.83
N GLU A 35 -0.75 2.73 19.97
CA GLU A 35 -1.03 1.31 20.14
C GLU A 35 -2.49 0.94 19.79
N PHE A 36 -2.94 1.32 18.60
CA PHE A 36 -4.22 0.88 18.08
C PHE A 36 -4.11 0.32 16.67
N ALA A 37 -4.89 -0.74 16.45
CA ALA A 37 -5.02 -1.36 15.15
C ALA A 37 -5.65 -0.39 14.15
N ARG A 38 -5.11 -0.34 12.94
CA ARG A 38 -5.67 0.45 11.85
C ARG A 38 -5.55 -0.27 10.52
N VAL A 39 -6.53 0.02 9.68
CA VAL A 39 -6.59 -0.43 8.29
C VAL A 39 -6.29 0.76 7.40
N ARG A 40 -5.40 0.56 6.42
CA ARG A 40 -5.04 1.53 5.39
C ARG A 40 -5.50 0.99 4.05
N ILE A 41 -6.13 1.85 3.24
CA ILE A 41 -6.45 1.61 1.84
C ILE A 41 -5.58 2.56 1.04
N GLY A 42 -4.80 2.01 0.12
CA GLY A 42 -3.98 2.78 -0.79
C GLY A 42 -4.82 3.58 -1.77
N ILE A 43 -4.49 4.86 -1.93
CA ILE A 43 -5.05 5.77 -2.92
C ILE A 43 -3.99 6.32 -3.87
N GLY A 44 -2.75 5.82 -3.78
CA GLY A 44 -1.65 6.24 -4.63
C GLY A 44 -1.19 7.69 -4.39
N ARG A 45 -0.10 8.06 -5.07
CA ARG A 45 0.44 9.42 -5.04
C ARG A 45 -0.42 10.35 -5.92
N PRO A 46 -0.48 11.65 -5.60
CA PRO A 46 -1.06 12.65 -6.49
C PRO A 46 -0.45 12.59 -7.89
N PRO A 47 -1.24 12.74 -8.96
CA PRO A 47 -0.74 12.94 -10.31
C PRO A 47 0.18 14.16 -10.41
N ALA A 48 1.00 14.22 -11.46
CA ALA A 48 1.86 15.38 -11.71
C ALA A 48 1.02 16.68 -11.76
N GLY A 49 1.47 17.71 -11.05
CA GLY A 49 0.78 19.00 -10.96
C GLY A 49 -0.36 19.06 -9.94
N TRP A 50 -0.71 17.96 -9.27
CA TRP A 50 -1.71 17.95 -8.21
C TRP A 50 -1.08 18.19 -6.83
N THR A 51 -1.77 18.98 -6.00
CA THR A 51 -1.45 19.04 -4.57
C THR A 51 -1.99 17.80 -3.86
N VAL A 52 -1.41 17.48 -2.71
CA VAL A 52 -1.94 16.44 -1.80
C VAL A 52 -3.39 16.71 -1.43
N ILE A 53 -3.74 17.98 -1.16
CA ILE A 53 -5.11 18.37 -0.77
C ILE A 53 -6.10 18.08 -1.91
N ASN A 54 -5.75 18.45 -3.15
CA ASN A 54 -6.62 18.18 -4.29
C ASN A 54 -6.82 16.67 -4.50
N HIS A 55 -5.75 15.88 -4.33
CA HIS A 55 -5.82 14.42 -4.50
C HIS A 55 -6.76 13.75 -3.51
N VAL A 56 -6.67 14.10 -2.22
CA VAL A 56 -7.49 13.45 -1.16
C VAL A 56 -8.94 13.93 -1.12
N LEU A 57 -9.24 15.10 -1.71
CA LEU A 57 -10.60 15.66 -1.74
C LEU A 57 -11.33 15.37 -3.06
N ALA A 58 -10.63 14.91 -4.09
CA ALA A 58 -11.22 14.60 -5.39
C ALA A 58 -11.94 13.23 -5.40
N PRO A 59 -12.92 13.05 -6.30
CA PRO A 59 -13.47 11.72 -6.56
C PRO A 59 -12.38 10.80 -7.16
N PHE A 60 -12.53 9.49 -6.95
CA PHE A 60 -11.64 8.51 -7.57
C PHE A 60 -11.77 8.53 -9.10
N ALA A 61 -10.64 8.35 -9.78
CA ALA A 61 -10.61 8.16 -11.22
C ALA A 61 -11.40 6.88 -11.63
N PRO A 62 -12.03 6.86 -12.81
CA PRO A 62 -12.82 5.70 -13.26
C PRO A 62 -12.06 4.36 -13.23
N GLU A 63 -10.76 4.38 -13.51
CA GLU A 63 -9.87 3.22 -13.49
C GLU A 63 -9.51 2.72 -12.08
N ASP A 64 -9.64 3.59 -11.08
CA ASP A 64 -9.26 3.31 -9.70
C ASP A 64 -10.46 2.93 -8.84
N LEU A 65 -11.64 3.46 -9.18
CA LEU A 65 -12.88 3.17 -8.46
C LEU A 65 -13.17 1.66 -8.31
N PRO A 66 -12.99 0.79 -9.34
CA PRO A 66 -13.16 -0.65 -9.17
C PRO A 66 -12.18 -1.25 -8.16
N LYS A 67 -10.90 -0.85 -8.19
CA LYS A 67 -9.86 -1.33 -7.27
C LYS A 67 -10.17 -0.94 -5.82
N ILE A 68 -10.66 0.28 -5.61
CA ILE A 68 -11.08 0.74 -4.28
C ILE A 68 -12.30 -0.04 -3.79
N ARG A 69 -13.30 -0.29 -4.64
CA ARG A 69 -14.46 -1.10 -4.27
C ARG A 69 -14.07 -2.52 -3.89
N GLU A 70 -13.18 -3.14 -4.66
CA GLU A 70 -12.64 -4.47 -4.35
C GLU A 70 -11.88 -4.47 -3.02
N ALA A 71 -11.04 -3.45 -2.77
CA ALA A 71 -10.32 -3.30 -1.52
C ALA A 71 -11.27 -3.16 -0.30
N ILE A 72 -12.35 -2.39 -0.44
CA ILE A 72 -13.38 -2.25 0.60
C ILE A 72 -14.07 -3.58 0.86
N ALA A 73 -14.48 -4.30 -0.20
CA ALA A 73 -15.12 -5.61 -0.06
C ALA A 73 -14.18 -6.63 0.61
N TYR A 74 -12.91 -6.63 0.24
CA TYR A 74 -11.87 -7.47 0.85
C TYR A 74 -11.65 -7.13 2.34
N LEU A 75 -11.88 -5.88 2.73
CA LEU A 75 -11.69 -5.42 4.10
C LEU A 75 -12.81 -5.77 5.06
N LEU A 76 -14.04 -5.98 4.58
CA LEU A 76 -15.15 -6.37 5.46
C LEU A 76 -14.82 -7.58 6.33
N PRO A 77 -14.37 -8.74 5.78
CA PRO A 77 -13.98 -9.88 6.61
C PRO A 77 -12.68 -9.63 7.40
N ALA A 78 -11.80 -8.74 6.92
CA ALA A 78 -10.58 -8.40 7.63
C ALA A 78 -10.87 -7.64 8.93
N VAL A 79 -11.82 -6.69 8.91
CA VAL A 79 -12.25 -5.95 10.10
C VAL A 79 -12.90 -6.89 11.12
N THR A 80 -13.75 -7.83 10.68
CA THR A 80 -14.28 -8.87 11.56
C THR A 80 -13.16 -9.66 12.23
N CYS A 81 -12.19 -10.13 11.42
CA CYS A 81 -11.06 -10.92 11.90
C CYS A 81 -10.17 -10.17 12.92
N ILE A 82 -9.97 -8.85 12.75
CA ILE A 82 -9.24 -8.03 13.74
C ILE A 82 -9.92 -8.12 15.12
N VAL A 83 -11.25 -8.07 15.15
CA VAL A 83 -12.03 -8.07 16.39
C VAL A 83 -12.16 -9.47 16.99
N THR A 84 -12.33 -10.51 16.16
CA THR A 84 -12.60 -11.88 16.63
C THR A 84 -11.34 -12.69 16.90
N ASP A 85 -10.33 -12.57 16.04
CA ASP A 85 -9.14 -13.44 16.03
C ASP A 85 -7.85 -12.67 16.39
N GLY A 86 -7.94 -11.35 16.44
CA GLY A 86 -6.85 -10.45 16.80
C GLY A 86 -6.05 -9.91 15.60
N THR A 87 -5.40 -8.77 15.83
CA THR A 87 -4.72 -8.00 14.78
C THR A 87 -3.57 -8.75 14.11
N ASP A 88 -2.79 -9.54 14.86
CA ASP A 88 -1.64 -10.26 14.30
C ASP A 88 -2.10 -11.35 13.31
N PHE A 89 -3.17 -12.08 13.63
CA PHE A 89 -3.75 -13.07 12.74
C PHE A 89 -4.35 -12.40 11.48
N ALA A 90 -5.11 -11.32 11.66
CA ALA A 90 -5.66 -10.55 10.55
C ALA A 90 -4.54 -9.98 9.64
N MET A 91 -3.45 -9.47 10.22
CA MET A 91 -2.29 -8.99 9.46
C MET A 91 -1.68 -10.10 8.60
N ASN A 92 -1.47 -11.29 9.15
CA ASN A 92 -0.90 -12.41 8.40
C ASN A 92 -1.81 -12.89 7.26
N ARG A 93 -3.13 -12.82 7.48
CA ARG A 93 -4.14 -13.29 6.52
C ARG A 93 -4.43 -12.29 5.39
N TYR A 94 -4.47 -11.00 5.70
CA TYR A 94 -5.00 -9.97 4.79
C TYR A 94 -3.96 -8.97 4.28
N ASN A 95 -2.75 -8.90 4.86
CA ASN A 95 -1.71 -8.07 4.26
C ASN A 95 -1.16 -8.73 3.00
N PRO A 96 -0.80 -7.92 1.97
CA PRO A 96 -0.20 -8.45 0.76
C PRO A 96 1.11 -9.18 1.07
N HIS A 97 1.21 -10.41 0.59
CA HIS A 97 2.46 -11.16 0.63
C HIS A 97 3.42 -10.58 -0.40
N ARG A 98 4.67 -10.37 0.01
CA ARG A 98 5.73 -9.93 -0.90
C ARG A 98 5.94 -11.02 -1.95
N LYS A 99 5.58 -10.77 -3.21
CA LYS A 99 6.04 -11.62 -4.32
C LYS A 99 7.56 -11.51 -4.37
N LYS A 100 8.27 -12.65 -4.29
CA LYS A 100 9.70 -12.67 -4.62
C LYS A 100 9.81 -12.32 -6.11
N GLU A 101 10.48 -11.22 -6.43
CA GLU A 101 10.83 -10.91 -7.81
C GLU A 101 11.75 -12.03 -8.32
N LYS A 102 11.40 -12.64 -9.46
CA LYS A 102 12.32 -13.50 -10.19
C LYS A 102 13.33 -12.55 -10.84
N HIS A 103 14.58 -12.55 -10.37
CA HIS A 103 15.67 -11.99 -11.16
C HIS A 103 15.71 -12.77 -12.48
N GLN A 104 15.46 -12.08 -13.60
CA GLN A 104 15.90 -12.57 -14.90
C GLN A 104 17.39 -12.23 -14.99
N GLU A 105 18.24 -13.25 -14.93
CA GLU A 105 19.64 -13.13 -15.34
C GLU A 105 19.65 -12.70 -16.81
N GLY A 106 20.23 -11.53 -17.08
CA GLY A 106 20.47 -11.09 -18.45
C GLY A 106 21.56 -11.94 -19.08
N ASP A 107 21.28 -12.48 -20.26
CA ASP A 107 22.25 -13.16 -21.10
C ASP A 107 23.40 -12.19 -21.41
N HIS A 108 24.58 -12.49 -20.88
CA HIS A 108 25.81 -11.78 -21.19
C HIS A 108 26.33 -12.36 -22.52
N GLU A 109 25.89 -11.81 -23.64
CA GLU A 109 26.55 -12.07 -24.93
C GLU A 109 27.91 -11.35 -24.95
N THR A 110 28.97 -12.12 -24.70
CA THR A 110 30.34 -11.75 -25.07
C THR A 110 30.47 -11.87 -26.59
N ASN A 111 30.51 -10.73 -27.29
CA ASN A 111 30.98 -10.70 -28.67
C ASN A 111 32.49 -10.93 -28.68
N GLU A 112 32.90 -12.18 -28.95
CA GLU A 112 34.20 -12.49 -29.54
C GLU A 112 34.18 -12.00 -30.99
N ASN A 113 34.95 -10.95 -31.28
CA ASN A 113 35.45 -10.71 -32.62
C ASN A 113 36.97 -10.87 -32.56
N ASP A 114 37.41 -12.10 -32.84
CA ASP A 114 38.75 -12.41 -33.28
C ASP A 114 38.75 -12.29 -34.81
N ASP A 115 39.53 -11.35 -35.37
CA ASP A 115 40.08 -11.52 -36.72
C ASP A 115 41.37 -10.69 -36.91
N THR A 116 42.47 -11.33 -36.56
CA THR A 116 43.68 -11.58 -37.38
C THR A 116 44.25 -10.54 -38.36
N SER A 117 45.54 -10.27 -38.16
CA SER A 117 46.65 -10.08 -39.15
C SER A 117 46.71 -8.89 -40.12
N ALA A 118 47.69 -8.00 -39.90
CA ALA A 118 48.88 -7.79 -40.76
C ALA A 118 49.81 -6.70 -40.17
#